data_AF-A0A0K2YEX8-F1
#
_entry.id   AF-A0A0K2YEX8-F1
#
_cell.length_a   1.000
_cell.length_b   1.000
_cell.length_c   1.000
_cell.angle_alpha   90.00
_cell.angle_beta   90.00
_cell.angle_gamma   90.00
#
_symmetry.space_group_name_H-M   'P 1'
#
loop_
_entity.id
_entity.type
_entity.pdbx_description
1 polymer ?
#
loop_
_entity_poly.entity_id
_entity_poly.type
_entity_poly.pdbx_seq_one_letter_code
_entity_poly.pdbx_strand_id
1 'polypeptide(L)' 'MVWSSLWPWRPDAQIRFDLTGVGGTTLEWTLYVDEPAPDRETIVRMRKRINRLINANLRFTFGQ' A
#
# COMPACT_ATOMS: atom_id res chain seq x y z
N MET A 1 10.96 -0.99 1.38
CA MET A 1 10.41 -1.34 2.72
C MET A 1 9.26 -2.32 2.53
N VAL A 2 9.01 -3.25 3.46
CA VAL A 2 7.85 -4.17 3.37
C VAL A 2 6.96 -3.99 4.60
N TRP A 3 5.66 -3.80 4.41
CA TRP A 3 4.67 -3.89 5.47
C TRP A 3 3.97 -5.25 5.44
N SER A 4 3.73 -5.78 6.64
CA SER A 4 2.86 -6.93 6.85
C SER A 4 1.41 -6.59 6.53
N SER A 5 0.58 -7.63 6.47
CA SER A 5 -0.84 -7.46 6.15
C SER A 5 -1.55 -6.45 7.06
N LEU A 6 -2.37 -5.63 6.42
CA LEU A 6 -3.27 -4.69 7.09
C LEU A 6 -4.66 -5.30 7.35
N TRP A 7 -4.87 -6.56 6.95
CA TRP A 7 -6.17 -7.21 6.95
C TRP A 7 -6.11 -8.54 7.70
N PRO A 8 -6.89 -8.68 8.80
CA PRO A 8 -6.95 -9.93 9.54
C PRO A 8 -7.41 -11.15 8.71
N TRP A 9 -8.20 -10.91 7.67
CA TRP A 9 -8.76 -11.95 6.78
C TRP A 9 -7.84 -12.33 5.60
N ARG A 10 -6.74 -11.60 5.40
CA ARG A 10 -5.68 -11.90 4.41
C ARG A 10 -4.32 -11.71 5.06
N PRO A 11 -3.95 -12.55 6.04
CA PRO A 11 -2.67 -12.41 6.76
C PRO A 11 -1.45 -12.58 5.85
N ASP A 12 -1.63 -13.23 4.70
CA ASP A 12 -0.65 -13.42 3.63
C ASP A 12 -0.31 -12.13 2.86
N ALA A 13 -1.17 -11.11 2.90
CA ALA A 13 -0.96 -9.91 2.11
C ALA A 13 0.31 -9.16 2.53
N GLN A 14 1.13 -8.77 1.56
CA GLN A 14 2.34 -7.98 1.77
C GLN A 14 2.34 -6.74 0.91
N ILE A 15 2.77 -5.61 1.50
CA ILE A 15 2.87 -4.34 0.78
C ILE A 15 4.34 -3.98 0.68
N ARG A 16 4.90 -4.06 -0.52
CA ARG A 16 6.26 -3.66 -0.81
C ARG A 16 6.27 -2.20 -1.26
N PHE A 17 7.18 -1.43 -0.70
CA PHE A 17 7.42 -0.04 -1.03
C PHE A 17 8.78 0.11 -1.67
N ASP A 18 8.81 0.82 -2.78
CA ASP A 18 10.02 1.15 -3.53
C ASP A 18 10.08 2.68 -3.65
N LEU A 19 11.25 3.23 -3.37
CA LEU A 19 11.51 4.67 -3.41
C LEU A 19 12.42 4.96 -4.60
N THR A 20 11.98 5.82 -5.51
CA THR A 20 12.71 6.17 -6.73
C THR A 20 12.80 7.69 -6.90
N GLY A 21 13.72 8.18 -7.73
CA GLY A 21 13.79 9.59 -8.14
C GLY A 21 15.17 10.25 -8.02
N VAL A 22 15.39 11.29 -8.85
CA VAL A 22 16.57 12.17 -8.82
C VAL A 22 16.07 13.61 -8.71
N GLY A 23 16.19 14.23 -7.54
CA GLY A 23 15.67 15.59 -7.26
C GLY A 23 14.28 15.64 -6.60
N GLY A 24 13.68 14.48 -6.33
CA GLY A 24 12.44 14.30 -5.57
C GLY A 24 12.31 12.83 -5.14
N THR A 25 11.34 12.51 -4.28
CA THR A 25 11.07 11.13 -3.86
C THR A 25 9.73 10.66 -4.40
N THR A 26 9.76 9.71 -5.33
CA THR A 26 8.60 8.96 -5.78
C THR A 26 8.45 7.73 -4.90
N LEU A 27 7.31 7.61 -4.24
CA LEU A 27 6.96 6.41 -3.47
C LEU A 27 6.02 5.54 -4.30
N GLU A 28 6.52 4.36 -4.67
CA GLU A 28 5.76 3.33 -5.35
C GLU A 28 5.46 2.20 -4.37
N TRP A 29 4.33 1.53 -4.56
CA TRP A 29 3.99 0.36 -3.75
C TRP A 29 3.30 -0.73 -4.57
N THR A 30 3.62 -1.98 -4.22
CA THR A 30 3.05 -3.20 -4.80
C THR A 30 2.40 -4.04 -3.72
N LEU A 31 1.16 -4.49 -3.95
CA LEU A 31 0.44 -5.39 -3.07
C LEU A 31 0.55 -6.82 -3.61
N TYR A 32 1.17 -7.69 -2.83
CA TYR A 32 1.23 -9.14 -3.06
C TYR A 32 0.20 -9.84 -2.19
N VAL A 33 -0.53 -10.79 -2.77
CA VAL A 33 -1.55 -11.62 -2.10
C VAL A 33 -1.45 -13.00 -2.70
N ASP A 34 -1.46 -14.04 -1.86
CA ASP A 34 -1.40 -15.42 -2.34
C ASP A 34 -2.74 -15.83 -2.97
N GLU A 35 -2.70 -16.91 -3.74
CA GLU A 35 -3.92 -17.49 -4.30
C GLU A 35 -4.81 -18.09 -3.20
N PRO A 36 -6.15 -17.94 -3.30
CA PRO A 36 -6.87 -17.32 -4.41
C PRO A 36 -6.88 -15.78 -4.32
N ALA A 37 -6.62 -15.15 -5.47
CA ALA A 37 -6.70 -13.70 -5.60
C ALA A 37 -8.10 -13.20 -5.17
N PRO A 38 -8.19 -12.12 -4.38
CA PRO A 38 -9.47 -11.54 -4.02
C PRO A 38 -10.22 -11.06 -5.27
N ASP A 39 -11.54 -10.92 -5.15
CA ASP A 39 -12.34 -10.33 -6.21
C ASP A 39 -11.91 -8.87 -6.50
N ARG A 40 -12.29 -8.38 -7.67
CA ARG A 40 -11.88 -7.05 -8.14
C ARG A 40 -12.33 -5.92 -7.22
N GLU A 41 -13.52 -6.02 -6.62
CA GLU A 41 -14.03 -4.99 -5.70
C GLU A 41 -13.21 -4.95 -4.42
N THR A 42 -12.87 -6.13 -3.88
CA THR A 42 -11.99 -6.27 -2.72
C THR A 42 -10.61 -5.70 -3.00
N ILE A 43 -10.02 -6.01 -4.16
CA ILE A 43 -8.74 -5.41 -4.58
C ILE A 43 -8.83 -3.88 -4.59
N VAL A 44 -9.89 -3.30 -5.17
CA VAL A 44 -10.07 -1.84 -5.19
C VAL A 44 -10.16 -1.26 -3.78
N ARG A 45 -10.89 -1.91 -2.87
CA ARG A 45 -10.97 -1.49 -1.46
C ARG A 45 -9.61 -1.56 -0.75
N MET A 46 -8.85 -2.63 -0.98
CA MET A 46 -7.51 -2.79 -0.42
C MET A 46 -6.58 -1.66 -0.89
N ARG A 47 -6.55 -1.39 -2.20
CA ARG A 47 -5.76 -0.30 -2.78
C ARG A 47 -6.15 1.07 -2.23
N LYS A 48 -7.46 1.35 -2.10
CA LYS A 48 -7.95 2.61 -1.48
C LYS A 48 -7.48 2.77 -0.05
N ARG A 49 -7.48 1.70 0.75
CA ARG A 49 -7.01 1.72 2.14
C ARG A 49 -5.52 2.05 2.23
N ILE A 50 -4.69 1.41 1.41
CA ILE A 50 -3.25 1.67 1.33
C ILE A 50 -3.00 3.13 0.93
N ASN A 51 -3.63 3.60 -0.15
CA ASN A 51 -3.50 4.98 -0.60
C ASN A 51 -3.91 5.99 0.47
N ARG A 52 -4.96 5.70 1.25
CA ARG A 52 -5.35 6.58 2.35
C ARG A 52 -4.29 6.61 3.45
N LEU A 53 -3.73 5.46 3.85
CA LEU A 53 -2.71 5.41 4.91
C LEU A 53 -1.43 6.11 4.49
N ILE A 54 -0.97 5.88 3.27
CA ILE A 54 0.22 6.53 2.71
C ILE A 54 -0.01 8.03 2.60
N ASN A 55 -1.04 8.45 1.84
CA ASN A 55 -1.23 9.86 1.55
C ASN A 55 -1.66 10.66 2.77
N ALA A 56 -2.43 10.09 3.70
CA ALA A 56 -2.79 10.78 4.94
C ALA A 56 -1.56 10.96 5.85
N ASN A 57 -0.71 9.93 6.02
CA ASN A 57 0.51 10.07 6.81
C ASN A 57 1.52 11.00 6.14
N LEU A 58 1.70 10.93 4.82
CA LEU A 58 2.58 11.84 4.09
C LEU A 58 2.10 13.28 4.22
N ARG A 59 0.81 13.54 3.98
CA ARG A 59 0.22 14.87 4.17
C ARG A 59 0.39 15.40 5.59
N PHE A 60 0.09 14.56 6.58
CA PHE A 60 0.28 14.92 7.98
C PHE A 60 1.74 15.21 8.33
N THR A 61 2.68 14.41 7.80
CA THR A 61 4.12 14.55 8.09
C THR A 61 4.74 15.76 7.38
N PHE A 62 4.25 16.09 6.18
CA PHE A 62 4.77 17.19 5.35
C PHE A 62 3.88 18.44 5.34
N GLY A 63 2.84 18.50 6.19
CA GLY A 63 2.02 19.69 6.41
C GLY A 63 1.10 20.10 5.25
N GLN A 64 0.67 19.15 4.40
CA GLN A 64 -0.30 19.38 3.32
C GLN A 64 -1.74 19.00 3.69
#